data_AF-A0A2V9VPA4-F1
#
_entry.id   AF-A0A2V9VPA4-F1
#
_cell.length_a   1.000
_cell.length_b   1.000
_cell.length_c   1.000
_cell.angle_alpha   90.00
_cell.angle_beta   90.00
_cell.angle_gamma   90.00
#
_symmetry.space_group_name_H-M   'P 1'
#
loop_
_entity.id
_entity.type
_entity.pdbx_description
1 polymer ?
#
loop_
_entity_poly.entity_id
_entity_poly.type
_entity_poly.pdbx_seq_one_letter_code
_entity_poly.pdbx_strand_id
1 'polypeptide(L)'
;CFDALKAAAREVGAVQIQNRGTVAGNLCNASPAADGVPPLLALNAEVELVSREGRRKLPLSNFIIGNRKTLRRPDEVLANIFVPRDLDQARSSFLKLGSRRYLVISIVMVAAVVKADHTGRLEEARIAVGSCSVVAQRLTELERSLRGAKAVPGFSKLVSAEHLAPLSPIDDVRATAAYRREAALTMVQRALEACVEAR
;
A
#
# COMPACT_ATOMS: atom_id res chain seq x y z
N CYS A 1 4.95 -11.52 6.21
CA CYS A 1 4.18 -10.51 5.46
C CYS A 1 4.45 -9.04 5.85
N PHE A 2 5.20 -8.71 6.91
CA PHE A 2 5.36 -7.32 7.38
C PHE A 2 6.56 -6.55 6.78
N ASP A 3 7.35 -7.17 5.91
CA ASP A 3 8.59 -6.54 5.42
C ASP A 3 8.33 -5.32 4.54
N ALA A 4 7.21 -5.30 3.81
CA ALA A 4 6.74 -4.10 3.10
C ALA A 4 6.51 -2.92 4.05
N LEU A 5 5.88 -3.15 5.21
CA LEU A 5 5.62 -2.10 6.20
C LEU A 5 6.93 -1.59 6.84
N LYS A 6 7.87 -2.51 7.15
CA LYS A 6 9.20 -2.15 7.65
C LYS A 6 9.99 -1.31 6.63
N ALA A 7 9.95 -1.71 5.36
CA ALA A 7 10.61 -0.99 4.28
C ALA A 7 10.00 0.40 4.08
N ALA A 8 8.68 0.52 4.05
CA ALA A 8 8.00 1.81 3.97
C ALA A 8 8.38 2.74 5.13
N ALA A 9 8.43 2.23 6.36
CA ALA A 9 8.79 3.02 7.54
C ALA A 9 10.20 3.64 7.45
N ARG A 10 11.15 2.95 6.81
CA ARG A 10 12.52 3.45 6.59
C ARG A 10 12.59 4.59 5.55
N GLU A 11 11.60 4.67 4.66
CA GLU A 11 11.53 5.61 3.54
C GLU A 11 10.70 6.87 3.85
N VAL A 12 10.01 6.90 5.00
CA VAL A 12 9.20 8.06 5.43
C VAL A 12 10.12 9.15 5.96
N GLY A 13 10.25 10.24 5.21
CA GLY A 13 11.03 11.40 5.62
C GLY A 13 12.49 11.07 5.94
N ALA A 14 13.00 11.63 7.02
CA ALA A 14 14.29 11.25 7.62
C ALA A 14 14.08 10.78 9.06
N VAL A 15 15.13 10.27 9.69
CA VAL A 15 15.13 9.80 11.09
C VAL A 15 14.44 10.76 12.06
N GLN A 16 14.61 12.09 11.89
CA GLN A 16 13.97 13.10 12.72
C GLN A 16 12.44 13.06 12.61
N ILE A 17 11.93 12.83 11.40
CA ILE A 17 10.50 12.65 11.14
C ILE A 17 10.05 11.30 11.67
N GLN A 18 10.84 10.23 11.49
CA GLN A 18 10.51 8.87 11.94
C GLN A 18 10.42 8.77 13.47
N ASN A 19 11.27 9.51 14.21
CA ASN A 19 11.27 9.55 15.67
C ASN A 19 10.08 10.31 16.28
N ARG A 20 9.34 11.07 15.47
CA ARG A 20 8.23 11.92 15.93
C ARG A 20 6.89 11.54 15.31
N GLY A 21 6.91 11.07 14.06
CA GLY A 21 5.74 10.67 13.30
C GLY A 21 5.18 9.36 13.84
N THR A 22 3.86 9.27 13.89
CA THR A 22 3.16 8.05 14.29
C THR A 22 2.43 7.45 13.10
N VAL A 23 2.26 6.12 13.10
CA VAL A 23 1.47 5.44 12.07
C VAL A 23 0.02 5.92 12.09
N ALA A 24 -0.55 6.08 13.28
CA ALA A 24 -1.89 6.66 13.47
C ALA A 24 -2.00 8.07 12.86
N GLY A 25 -1.03 8.94 13.14
CA GLY A 25 -0.96 10.29 12.56
C GLY A 25 -0.83 10.26 11.05
N ASN A 26 -0.02 9.35 10.50
CA ASN A 26 0.11 9.15 9.04
C ASN A 26 -1.24 8.81 8.38
N LEU A 27 -2.01 7.89 8.98
CA LEU A 27 -3.34 7.52 8.51
C LEU A 27 -4.35 8.67 8.66
N CYS A 28 -4.42 9.32 9.83
CA CYS A 28 -5.33 10.42 10.10
C CYS A 28 -5.06 11.66 9.23
N ASN A 29 -3.80 11.88 8.88
CA ASN A 29 -3.36 12.93 7.97
C ASN A 29 -3.87 12.73 6.53
N ALA A 30 -4.21 11.49 6.15
CA ALA A 30 -4.91 11.11 4.92
C ALA A 30 -4.30 11.72 3.64
N SER A 31 -2.97 11.76 3.56
CA SER A 31 -2.31 12.22 2.34
C SER A 31 -2.33 11.11 1.28
N PRO A 32 -2.64 11.43 0.01
CA PRO A 32 -2.53 10.46 -1.09
C PRO A 32 -1.11 9.86 -1.24
N ALA A 33 -0.09 10.59 -0.76
CA ALA A 33 1.32 10.20 -0.80
C ALA A 33 1.87 9.74 0.56
N ALA A 34 1.00 9.28 1.47
CA ALA A 34 1.40 8.68 2.73
C ALA A 34 1.93 7.23 2.54
N ASP A 35 3.25 7.07 2.63
CA ASP A 35 3.93 5.77 2.38
C ASP A 35 3.47 4.63 3.30
N GLY A 36 2.95 4.93 4.49
CA GLY A 36 2.43 3.92 5.41
C GLY A 36 1.09 3.31 4.99
N VAL A 37 0.33 3.97 4.11
CA VAL A 37 -1.02 3.54 3.75
C VAL A 37 -1.02 2.29 2.85
N PRO A 38 -0.28 2.21 1.74
CA PRO A 38 -0.28 1.02 0.88
C PRO A 38 0.06 -0.29 1.60
N PRO A 39 1.12 -0.41 2.42
CA PRO A 39 1.42 -1.66 3.09
C PRO A 39 0.33 -2.05 4.10
N LEU A 40 -0.27 -1.10 4.82
CA LEU A 40 -1.38 -1.40 5.73
C LEU A 40 -2.66 -1.81 4.97
N LEU A 41 -2.94 -1.22 3.81
CA LEU A 41 -4.03 -1.66 2.94
C LEU A 41 -3.79 -3.07 2.39
N ALA A 42 -2.56 -3.38 1.95
CA ALA A 42 -2.18 -4.71 1.49
C ALA A 42 -2.25 -5.77 2.61
N LEU A 43 -2.07 -5.35 3.86
CA LEU A 43 -2.21 -6.18 5.05
C LEU A 43 -3.64 -6.29 5.58
N ASN A 44 -4.66 -5.74 4.89
CA ASN A 44 -6.05 -5.70 5.35
C ASN A 44 -6.20 -5.12 6.76
N ALA A 45 -5.43 -4.07 7.08
CA ALA A 45 -5.49 -3.45 8.39
C ALA A 45 -6.88 -2.88 8.69
N GLU A 46 -7.25 -2.90 9.96
CA GLU A 46 -8.42 -2.23 10.50
C GLU A 46 -7.98 -1.14 11.47
N VAL A 47 -8.78 -0.10 11.62
CA VAL A 47 -8.54 0.97 12.60
C VAL A 47 -9.65 0.95 13.65
N GLU A 48 -9.29 1.26 14.89
CA GLU A 48 -10.25 1.48 15.97
C GLU A 48 -10.29 2.95 16.35
N LEU A 49 -11.50 3.50 16.29
CA LEU A 49 -11.82 4.84 16.69
C LEU A 49 -12.50 4.79 18.07
N VAL A 50 -12.05 5.65 18.97
CA VAL A 50 -12.55 5.74 20.34
C VAL A 50 -13.03 7.16 20.60
N SER A 51 -14.20 7.30 21.20
CA SER A 51 -14.70 8.58 21.73
C SER A 51 -15.22 8.37 23.16
N ARG A 52 -15.86 9.39 23.72
CA ARG A 52 -16.55 9.28 25.02
C ARG A 52 -17.76 8.34 24.96
N GLU A 53 -18.33 8.12 23.78
CA GLU A 53 -19.53 7.30 23.57
C GLU A 53 -19.20 5.82 23.37
N GLY A 54 -17.93 5.47 23.11
CA GLY A 54 -17.50 4.08 22.97
C GLY A 54 -16.38 3.89 21.96
N ARG A 55 -16.33 2.68 21.39
CA ARG A 55 -15.32 2.26 20.42
C ARG A 55 -15.98 1.66 19.20
N ARG A 56 -15.43 1.92 18.01
CA ARG A 56 -15.82 1.23 16.78
C ARG A 56 -14.61 0.89 15.92
N LYS A 57 -14.69 -0.25 15.23
CA LYS A 57 -13.68 -0.70 14.28
C LYS A 57 -14.21 -0.60 12.86
N LEU A 58 -13.30 -0.34 11.92
CA LEU A 58 -13.60 -0.38 10.49
C LEU A 58 -12.35 -0.73 9.68
N PRO A 59 -12.51 -1.37 8.51
CA PRO A 59 -11.41 -1.60 7.59
C PRO A 59 -10.72 -0.29 7.19
N LEU A 60 -9.39 -0.33 7.07
CA LEU A 60 -8.61 0.83 6.60
C LEU A 60 -9.05 1.30 5.21
N SER A 61 -9.48 0.37 4.36
CA SER A 61 -10.05 0.67 3.03
C SER A 61 -11.25 1.62 3.07
N ASN A 62 -11.96 1.67 4.20
CA ASN A 62 -13.14 2.51 4.40
C ASN A 62 -12.83 3.75 5.26
N PHE A 63 -11.66 3.80 5.90
CA PHE A 63 -11.29 4.86 6.82
C PHE A 63 -10.85 6.14 6.10
N ILE A 64 -10.03 6.02 5.06
CA ILE A 64 -9.54 7.16 4.27
C ILE A 64 -10.48 7.34 3.08
N ILE A 65 -11.22 8.46 3.06
CA ILE A 65 -12.29 8.71 2.08
C ILE A 65 -11.96 9.86 1.11
N GLY A 66 -10.77 10.44 1.22
CA GLY A 66 -10.29 11.47 0.31
C GLY A 66 -8.97 12.09 0.77
N ASN A 67 -8.45 13.03 -0.02
CA ASN A 67 -7.28 13.81 0.35
C ASN A 67 -7.57 14.63 1.62
N ARG A 68 -6.79 14.39 2.68
CA ARG A 68 -6.96 15.00 4.02
C ARG A 68 -8.31 14.70 4.67
N LYS A 69 -9.00 13.65 4.23
CA LYS A 69 -10.35 13.32 4.72
C LYS A 69 -10.42 11.86 5.17
N THR A 70 -10.85 11.66 6.40
CA THR A 70 -11.13 10.35 7.00
C THR A 70 -12.58 10.25 7.43
N LEU A 71 -13.04 9.03 7.73
CA LEU A 71 -14.36 8.76 8.32
C LEU A 71 -14.40 9.00 9.85
N ARG A 72 -13.32 9.56 10.42
CA ARG A 72 -13.23 9.94 11.84
C ARG A 72 -14.15 11.11 12.12
N ARG A 73 -14.98 11.00 13.16
CA ARG A 73 -15.79 12.10 13.70
C ARG A 73 -14.91 13.08 14.49
N PRO A 74 -15.34 14.34 14.68
CA PRO A 74 -14.54 15.34 15.40
C PRO A 74 -14.09 14.90 16.79
N ASP A 75 -14.92 14.14 17.52
CA ASP A 75 -14.73 13.67 18.89
C ASP A 75 -14.02 12.31 19.01
N GLU A 76 -13.64 11.69 17.89
CA GLU A 76 -12.98 10.38 17.87
C GLU A 76 -11.45 10.49 17.83
N VAL A 77 -10.75 9.54 18.44
CA VAL A 77 -9.30 9.36 18.32
C VAL A 77 -9.02 7.98 17.74
N LEU A 78 -8.11 7.89 16.77
CA LEU A 78 -7.60 6.61 16.31
C LEU A 78 -6.69 6.02 17.38
N ALA A 79 -7.19 5.03 18.11
CA ALA A 79 -6.50 4.45 19.27
C ALA A 79 -5.65 3.25 18.89
N ASN A 80 -6.14 2.40 17.98
CA ASN A 80 -5.47 1.16 17.61
C ASN A 80 -5.50 0.92 16.10
N ILE A 81 -4.49 0.21 15.62
CA ILE A 81 -4.43 -0.37 14.27
C ILE A 81 -4.29 -1.87 14.44
N PHE A 82 -5.27 -2.61 13.95
CA PHE A 82 -5.27 -4.07 13.98
C PHE A 82 -4.82 -4.58 12.63
N VAL A 83 -3.85 -5.50 12.61
CA VAL A 83 -3.43 -6.17 11.38
C VAL A 83 -3.70 -7.67 11.54
N PRO A 84 -4.56 -8.27 10.70
CA PRO A 84 -4.83 -9.70 10.76
C PRO A 84 -3.56 -10.50 10.48
N ARG A 85 -3.43 -11.64 11.16
CA ARG A 85 -2.36 -12.63 10.92
C ARG A 85 -2.91 -13.79 10.12
N ASP A 86 -3.46 -13.49 8.95
CA ASP A 86 -4.06 -14.48 8.03
C ASP A 86 -3.10 -14.95 6.92
N LEU A 87 -1.94 -14.29 6.79
CA LEU A 87 -0.92 -14.57 5.77
C LEU A 87 0.44 -14.90 6.39
N ASP A 88 0.48 -15.94 7.22
CA ASP A 88 1.73 -16.51 7.68
C ASP A 88 2.59 -16.99 6.50
N GLN A 89 3.91 -16.86 6.64
CA GLN A 89 4.92 -17.17 5.62
C GLN A 89 4.81 -16.39 4.29
N ALA A 90 3.82 -15.51 4.15
CA ALA A 90 3.71 -14.65 2.98
C ALA A 90 4.86 -13.64 2.92
N ARG A 91 5.33 -13.40 1.71
CA ARG A 91 6.39 -12.46 1.39
C ARG A 91 5.77 -11.12 1.02
N SER A 92 6.51 -10.05 1.24
CA SER A 92 5.98 -8.70 1.00
C SER A 92 7.08 -7.74 0.62
N SER A 93 6.80 -6.84 -0.31
CA SER A 93 7.71 -5.79 -0.75
C SER A 93 7.03 -4.42 -0.72
N PHE A 94 7.84 -3.39 -0.56
CA PHE A 94 7.42 -2.00 -0.75
C PHE A 94 8.44 -1.31 -1.64
N LEU A 95 7.96 -0.64 -2.67
CA LEU A 95 8.79 0.14 -3.57
C LEU A 95 8.26 1.57 -3.66
N LYS A 96 9.19 2.52 -3.65
CA LYS A 96 8.91 3.95 -3.70
C LYS A 96 9.66 4.59 -4.86
N LEU A 97 8.93 5.36 -5.64
CA LEU A 97 9.47 6.22 -6.69
C LEU A 97 9.27 7.67 -6.27
N GLY A 98 10.36 8.43 -6.22
CA GLY A 98 10.35 9.88 -6.04
C GLY A 98 11.35 10.55 -6.97
N SER A 99 11.37 11.88 -6.99
CA SER A 99 12.30 12.67 -7.81
C SER A 99 13.77 12.59 -7.38
N ARG A 100 14.05 12.02 -6.19
CA ARG A 100 15.39 11.81 -5.63
C ARG A 100 15.36 10.63 -4.66
N ARG A 101 16.54 10.15 -4.23
CA ARG A 101 16.65 8.94 -3.41
C ARG A 101 16.17 9.08 -1.96
N TYR A 102 16.30 10.26 -1.35
CA TYR A 102 16.02 10.45 0.07
C TYR A 102 15.24 11.74 0.33
N LEU A 103 14.51 11.83 1.45
CA LEU A 103 13.69 12.99 1.82
C LEU A 103 12.73 13.42 0.68
N VAL A 104 12.00 12.46 0.12
CA VAL A 104 11.15 12.69 -1.06
C VAL A 104 9.71 12.26 -0.80
N ILE A 105 8.76 13.02 -1.35
CA ILE A 105 7.36 12.61 -1.41
C ILE A 105 7.19 11.72 -2.64
N SER A 106 6.52 10.59 -2.46
CA SER A 106 6.31 9.60 -3.51
C SER A 106 5.56 10.18 -4.71
N ILE A 107 6.08 9.90 -5.90
CA ILE A 107 5.37 10.00 -7.18
C ILE A 107 4.50 8.75 -7.35
N VAL A 108 5.07 7.58 -7.09
CA VAL A 108 4.36 6.29 -7.04
C VAL A 108 4.92 5.49 -5.87
N MET A 109 4.06 4.76 -5.18
CA MET A 109 4.46 3.83 -4.13
C MET A 109 3.59 2.60 -4.21
N VAL A 110 4.20 1.42 -4.11
CA VAL A 110 3.52 0.14 -4.26
C VAL A 110 3.89 -0.76 -3.09
N ALA A 111 2.90 -1.36 -2.45
CA ALA A 111 3.09 -2.48 -1.55
C ALA A 111 2.47 -3.75 -2.17
N ALA A 112 3.21 -4.84 -2.11
CA ALA A 112 2.72 -6.16 -2.51
C ALA A 112 2.89 -7.14 -1.34
N VAL A 113 1.94 -8.05 -1.17
CA VAL A 113 2.03 -9.22 -0.31
C VAL A 113 1.62 -10.43 -1.14
N VAL A 114 2.43 -11.49 -1.15
CA VAL A 114 2.14 -12.72 -1.88
C VAL A 114 2.32 -13.92 -0.97
N LYS A 115 1.40 -14.86 -1.05
CA LYS A 115 1.47 -16.15 -0.39
C LYS A 115 1.40 -17.22 -1.45
N ALA A 116 2.40 -18.10 -1.48
CA ALA A 116 2.38 -19.28 -2.32
C ALA A 116 1.95 -20.50 -1.49
N ASP A 117 1.25 -21.43 -2.13
CA ASP A 117 0.95 -22.74 -1.58
C ASP A 117 2.19 -23.66 -1.61
N HIS A 118 2.03 -24.87 -1.08
CA HIS A 118 3.07 -25.90 -1.07
C HIS A 118 3.53 -26.36 -2.46
N THR A 119 2.77 -26.08 -3.52
CA THR A 119 3.12 -26.37 -4.91
C THR A 119 3.86 -25.22 -5.60
N GLY A 120 4.04 -24.09 -4.89
CA GLY A 120 4.66 -22.88 -5.43
C GLY A 120 3.73 -22.05 -6.31
N ARG A 121 2.41 -22.20 -6.16
CA ARG A 121 1.40 -21.36 -6.84
C ARG A 121 0.84 -20.30 -5.90
N LEU A 122 0.48 -19.14 -6.43
CA LEU A 122 -0.08 -18.04 -5.65
C LEU A 122 -1.45 -18.43 -5.08
N GLU A 123 -1.52 -18.60 -3.77
CA GLU A 123 -2.76 -18.78 -3.01
C GLU A 123 -3.45 -17.41 -2.81
N GLU A 124 -2.65 -16.40 -2.51
CA GLU A 124 -3.07 -15.02 -2.26
C GLU A 124 -2.06 -14.04 -2.87
N ALA A 125 -2.56 -12.95 -3.47
CA ALA A 125 -1.80 -11.76 -3.78
C ALA A 125 -2.59 -10.53 -3.29
N ARG A 126 -1.91 -9.55 -2.69
CA ARG A 126 -2.50 -8.29 -2.23
C ARG A 126 -1.61 -7.15 -2.69
N ILE A 127 -2.12 -6.26 -3.54
CA ILE A 127 -1.36 -5.18 -4.16
C ILE A 127 -2.07 -3.85 -3.90
N ALA A 128 -1.36 -2.91 -3.29
CA ALA A 128 -1.85 -1.56 -3.05
C ALA A 128 -0.92 -0.51 -3.69
N VAL A 129 -1.51 0.48 -4.35
CA VAL A 129 -0.80 1.58 -5.00
C VAL A 129 -1.22 2.90 -4.37
N GLY A 130 -0.24 3.71 -3.99
CA GLY A 130 -0.44 5.06 -3.47
C GLY A 130 0.07 6.14 -4.41
N SER A 131 -0.34 7.38 -4.17
CA SER A 131 -0.05 8.57 -4.97
C SER A 131 -0.49 8.54 -6.45
N CYS A 132 -1.24 7.52 -6.87
CA CYS A 132 -1.82 7.42 -8.22
C CYS A 132 -3.35 7.53 -8.25
N SER A 133 -3.96 7.99 -7.16
CA SER A 133 -5.40 8.25 -6.98
C SER A 133 -5.59 9.20 -5.79
N VAL A 134 -6.81 9.71 -5.57
CA VAL A 134 -7.15 10.55 -4.42
C VAL A 134 -6.96 9.85 -3.06
N VAL A 135 -7.12 8.51 -3.04
CA VAL A 135 -6.75 7.63 -1.92
C VAL A 135 -6.02 6.42 -2.49
N ALA A 136 -5.12 5.82 -1.71
CA ALA A 136 -4.43 4.61 -2.14
C ALA A 136 -5.43 3.49 -2.49
N GLN A 137 -5.18 2.78 -3.58
CA GLN A 137 -6.09 1.78 -4.14
C GLN A 137 -5.52 0.36 -3.98
N ARG A 138 -6.38 -0.59 -3.59
CA ARG A 138 -6.12 -2.03 -3.77
C ARG A 138 -6.46 -2.42 -5.19
N LEU A 139 -5.59 -3.17 -5.86
CA LEU A 139 -5.80 -3.65 -7.23
C LEU A 139 -6.47 -5.03 -7.22
N THR A 140 -7.70 -5.12 -6.71
CA THR A 140 -8.39 -6.39 -6.45
C THR A 140 -8.60 -7.25 -7.70
N GLU A 141 -8.74 -6.65 -8.88
CA GLU A 141 -8.84 -7.40 -10.14
C GLU A 141 -7.53 -8.11 -10.47
N LEU A 142 -6.39 -7.42 -10.30
CA LEU A 142 -5.07 -8.02 -10.46
C LEU A 142 -4.84 -9.14 -9.45
N GLU A 143 -5.23 -8.92 -8.20
CA GLU A 143 -5.10 -9.92 -7.14
C GLU A 143 -5.82 -11.22 -7.51
N ARG A 144 -7.02 -11.10 -8.09
CA ARG A 144 -7.79 -12.25 -8.57
C ARG A 144 -7.15 -12.91 -9.78
N SER A 145 -6.66 -12.15 -10.75
CA SER A 145 -6.07 -12.69 -11.98
C SER A 145 -4.75 -13.44 -11.74
N LEU A 146 -4.02 -13.09 -10.67
CA LEU A 146 -2.79 -13.77 -10.29
C LEU A 146 -3.01 -15.09 -9.51
N ARG A 147 -4.22 -15.36 -9.03
CA ARG A 147 -4.48 -16.56 -8.22
C ARG A 147 -4.20 -17.83 -9.02
N GLY A 148 -3.45 -18.75 -8.42
CA GLY A 148 -3.04 -20.01 -9.03
C GLY A 148 -1.86 -19.90 -10.01
N ALA A 149 -1.37 -18.69 -10.33
CA ALA A 149 -0.16 -18.53 -11.13
C ALA A 149 1.08 -19.05 -10.38
N LYS A 150 2.11 -19.50 -11.10
CA LYS A 150 3.36 -19.95 -10.47
C LYS A 150 4.10 -18.74 -9.87
N ALA A 151 4.43 -18.80 -8.59
CA ALA A 151 5.15 -17.76 -7.85
C ALA A 151 6.67 -17.88 -8.10
N VAL A 152 7.07 -17.70 -9.36
CA VAL A 152 8.46 -17.82 -9.84
C VAL A 152 8.89 -16.55 -10.55
N PRO A 153 10.20 -16.29 -10.66
CA PRO A 153 10.67 -15.11 -11.36
C PRO A 153 10.07 -14.97 -12.76
N GLY A 154 9.64 -13.76 -13.10
CA GLY A 154 8.97 -13.41 -14.36
C GLY A 154 7.45 -13.50 -14.36
N PHE A 155 6.80 -13.99 -13.29
CA PHE A 155 5.33 -14.03 -13.21
C PHE A 155 4.70 -12.62 -13.24
N SER A 156 5.46 -11.60 -12.84
CA SER A 156 5.04 -10.19 -12.90
C SER A 156 4.67 -9.74 -14.33
N LYS A 157 5.13 -10.43 -15.38
CA LYS A 157 4.73 -10.18 -16.77
C LYS A 157 3.24 -10.42 -17.05
N LEU A 158 2.53 -11.11 -16.14
CA LEU A 158 1.07 -11.26 -16.20
C LEU A 158 0.34 -9.93 -15.91
N VAL A 159 1.02 -8.95 -15.32
CA VAL A 159 0.44 -7.63 -15.04
C VAL A 159 0.42 -6.78 -16.32
N SER A 160 -0.77 -6.60 -16.89
CA SER A 160 -1.06 -5.60 -17.92
C SER A 160 -1.51 -4.24 -17.35
N ALA A 161 -1.57 -3.21 -18.21
CA ALA A 161 -2.07 -1.88 -17.86
C ALA A 161 -3.56 -1.86 -17.45
N GLU A 162 -4.36 -2.79 -17.98
CA GLU A 162 -5.80 -2.89 -17.68
C GLU A 162 -6.06 -3.18 -16.20
N HIS A 163 -5.17 -3.94 -15.55
CA HIS A 163 -5.23 -4.19 -14.11
C HIS A 163 -5.12 -2.93 -13.24
N LEU A 164 -4.60 -1.82 -13.79
CA LEU A 164 -4.43 -0.55 -13.11
C LEU A 164 -5.60 0.41 -13.36
N ALA A 165 -6.69 -0.04 -14.00
CA ALA A 165 -7.88 0.77 -14.26
C ALA A 165 -8.46 1.54 -13.05
N PRO A 166 -8.38 1.05 -11.79
CA PRO A 166 -8.82 1.82 -10.62
C PRO A 166 -8.00 3.09 -10.33
N LEU A 167 -6.80 3.21 -10.91
CA LEU A 167 -5.92 4.34 -10.69
C LEU A 167 -6.39 5.58 -11.47
N SER A 168 -6.36 6.73 -10.81
CA SER A 168 -6.82 8.02 -11.34
C SER A 168 -5.82 9.14 -11.02
N PRO A 169 -4.59 9.05 -11.55
CA PRO A 169 -3.55 10.01 -11.23
C PRO A 169 -3.86 11.38 -11.85
N ILE A 170 -3.38 12.43 -11.18
CA ILE A 170 -3.41 13.82 -11.65
C ILE A 170 -2.02 14.29 -12.03
N ASP A 171 -1.95 15.37 -12.81
CA ASP A 171 -0.73 16.14 -12.98
C ASP A 171 -0.44 16.94 -11.71
N ASP A 172 0.82 16.99 -11.31
CA ASP A 172 1.31 17.95 -10.30
C ASP A 172 2.77 18.31 -10.57
N VAL A 173 3.35 19.13 -9.67
CA VAL A 173 4.75 19.56 -9.73
C VAL A 173 5.79 18.43 -9.64
N ARG A 174 5.38 17.21 -9.27
CA ARG A 174 6.28 16.06 -9.10
C ARG A 174 6.29 15.18 -10.35
N ALA A 175 5.14 15.01 -11.00
CA ALA A 175 5.01 14.25 -12.24
C ALA A 175 3.63 14.43 -12.90
N THR A 176 3.58 14.16 -14.21
CA THR A 176 2.33 14.06 -14.96
C THR A 176 1.56 12.79 -14.64
N ALA A 177 0.25 12.81 -14.85
CA ALA A 177 -0.65 11.67 -14.77
C ALA A 177 -0.23 10.56 -15.74
N ALA A 178 0.19 10.91 -16.95
CA ALA A 178 0.71 9.95 -17.94
C ALA A 178 1.93 9.20 -17.39
N TYR A 179 2.92 9.93 -16.87
CA TYR A 179 4.10 9.32 -16.26
C TYR A 179 3.74 8.44 -15.07
N ARG A 180 2.81 8.88 -14.20
CA ARG A 180 2.34 8.09 -13.06
C ARG A 180 1.70 6.76 -13.49
N ARG A 181 0.95 6.72 -14.59
CA ARG A 181 0.35 5.48 -15.12
C ARG A 181 1.42 4.48 -15.55
N GLU A 182 2.38 4.93 -16.37
CA GLU A 182 3.47 4.09 -16.86
C GLU A 182 4.39 3.61 -15.73
N ALA A 183 4.74 4.52 -14.82
CA ALA A 183 5.54 4.21 -13.65
C ALA A 183 4.81 3.24 -12.71
N ALA A 184 3.51 3.40 -12.49
CA ALA A 184 2.73 2.48 -11.66
C ALA A 184 2.74 1.06 -12.19
N LEU A 185 2.57 0.85 -13.50
CA LEU A 185 2.64 -0.48 -14.10
C LEU A 185 4.00 -1.14 -13.82
N THR A 186 5.08 -0.41 -14.10
CA THR A 186 6.44 -0.88 -13.88
C THR A 186 6.71 -1.17 -12.40
N MET A 187 6.25 -0.31 -11.51
CA MET A 187 6.44 -0.43 -10.07
C MET A 187 5.66 -1.61 -9.47
N VAL A 188 4.44 -1.87 -9.98
CA VAL A 188 3.65 -3.06 -9.59
C VAL A 188 4.37 -4.34 -10.01
N GLN A 189 4.83 -4.40 -11.25
CA GLN A 189 5.59 -5.56 -11.74
C GLN A 189 6.83 -5.81 -10.88
N ARG A 190 7.65 -4.77 -10.62
CA ARG A 190 8.85 -4.88 -9.78
C ARG A 190 8.54 -5.26 -8.33
N ALA A 191 7.46 -4.74 -7.75
CA ALA A 191 7.09 -5.07 -6.37
C ALA A 191 6.71 -6.55 -6.25
N LEU A 192 5.94 -7.07 -7.21
CA LEU A 192 5.59 -8.49 -7.28
C LEU A 192 6.83 -9.37 -7.48
N GLU A 193 7.72 -8.98 -8.39
CA GLU A 193 8.97 -9.68 -8.66
C GLU A 193 9.87 -9.76 -7.39
N ALA A 194 10.02 -8.65 -6.68
CA ALA A 194 10.79 -8.60 -5.45
C ALA A 194 10.26 -9.53 -4.34
N CYS A 195 8.97 -9.87 -4.37
CA CYS A 195 8.42 -10.83 -3.42
C CYS A 195 8.85 -12.28 -3.71
N VAL A 196 9.17 -12.64 -4.96
CA VAL A 196 9.56 -14.01 -5.33
C VAL A 196 11.08 -14.18 -5.45
N GLU A 197 11.82 -13.12 -5.77
CA GLU A 197 13.28 -13.12 -5.89
C GLU A 197 14.02 -13.23 -4.55
N ALA A 198 13.44 -12.72 -3.46
CA ALA A 198 14.05 -12.80 -2.13
C ALA A 198 14.05 -14.25 -1.60
N ARG A 199 14.97 -15.08 -2.10
CA ARG A 199 15.30 -16.42 -1.59
C ARG A 199 16.68 -16.40 -0.97
#